data_AF-A0A259RSZ3-F1
#
_entry.id   AF-A0A259RSZ3-F1
#
_cell.length_a   1.000
_cell.length_b   1.000
_cell.length_c   1.000
_cell.angle_alpha   90.00
_cell.angle_beta   90.00
_cell.angle_gamma   90.00
#
_symmetry.space_group_name_H-M   'P 1'
#
loop_
_entity.id
_entity.type
_entity.pdbx_description
1 polymer ?
#
loop_
_entity_poly.entity_id
_entity_poly.type
_entity_poly.pdbx_seq_one_letter_code
_entity_poly.pdbx_strand_id
1 'polypeptide(L)' 'MKIATWNVNSLSVRLPQVLDWLQAQSPDVLALQETKLTDERFPHAELL' A
#
# COMPACT_ATOMS: atom_id res chain seq x y z
N MET A 1 -9.83 10.09 -12.37
CA MET A 1 -10.16 9.07 -11.36
C MET A 1 -9.52 7.75 -11.76
N LYS A 2 -8.39 7.40 -11.12
CA LYS A 2 -7.60 6.18 -11.26
C LYS A 2 -7.74 5.39 -9.95
N ILE A 3 -8.25 4.17 -10.06
CA ILE A 3 -8.41 3.24 -8.93
C ILE A 3 -7.53 2.03 -9.20
N ALA A 4 -6.77 1.61 -8.21
CA ALA A 4 -5.87 0.47 -8.30
C ALA A 4 -6.13 -0.52 -7.16
N THR A 5 -5.81 -1.79 -7.42
CA THR A 5 -5.81 -2.85 -6.41
C THR A 5 -4.51 -3.62 -6.49
N TRP A 6 -3.94 -4.00 -5.34
CA TRP A 6 -2.70 -4.76 -5.28
C TRP A 6 -2.71 -5.76 -4.13
N ASN A 7 -2.62 -7.05 -4.47
CA ASN A 7 -2.23 -8.08 -3.51
C ASN A 7 -0.73 -7.96 -3.23
N VAL A 8 -0.40 -7.44 -2.06
CA VAL A 8 0.98 -7.15 -1.66
C VAL A 8 1.62 -8.27 -0.88
N ASN A 9 0.97 -9.42 -0.62
CA ASN A 9 1.54 -10.60 0.06
C ASN A 9 2.66 -10.24 1.07
N SER A 10 2.27 -9.57 2.16
CA SER A 10 3.09 -8.89 3.17
C SER A 10 3.46 -7.43 2.86
N LEU A 11 2.65 -6.49 3.37
CA LEU A 11 2.89 -5.06 3.21
C LEU A 11 4.21 -4.61 3.85
N SER A 12 4.62 -5.16 5.00
CA SER A 12 5.89 -4.77 5.65
C SER A 12 7.11 -5.06 4.77
N VAL A 13 7.08 -6.17 4.03
CA VAL A 13 8.15 -6.52 3.08
C VAL A 13 8.05 -5.66 1.82
N ARG A 14 6.83 -5.36 1.37
CA ARG A 14 6.57 -4.65 0.10
C ARG A 14 6.46 -3.13 0.22
N LEU A 15 6.54 -2.56 1.44
CA LEU A 15 6.27 -1.14 1.70
C LEU A 15 7.10 -0.20 0.81
N PRO A 16 8.43 -0.40 0.62
CA PRO A 16 9.19 0.46 -0.27
C PRO A 16 8.68 0.46 -1.71
N GLN A 17 8.29 -0.71 -2.24
CA GLN A 17 7.76 -0.79 -3.61
C GLN A 17 6.37 -0.16 -3.74
N VAL A 18 5.55 -0.23 -2.68
CA VAL A 18 4.25 0.47 -2.65
C VAL A 18 4.46 1.98 -2.68
N LEU A 19 5.39 2.51 -1.87
CA LEU A 19 5.70 3.94 -1.83
C LEU A 19 6.26 4.45 -3.16
N ASP A 20 7.23 3.74 -3.75
CA ASP A 20 7.80 4.08 -5.05
C ASP A 20 6.71 4.09 -6.15
N TRP A 21 5.82 3.10 -6.11
CA TRP A 21 4.73 3.00 -7.07
C TRP A 21 3.67 4.10 -6.88
N LEU A 22 3.35 4.46 -5.63
CA LEU A 22 2.44 5.57 -5.31
C LEU A 22 2.98 6.89 -5.86
N GLN A 23 4.28 7.17 -5.70
CA GLN A 23 4.92 8.36 -6.27
C GLN A 23 4.83 8.37 -7.81
N ALA A 24 5.07 7.24 -8.46
CA ALA A 24 5.05 7.14 -9.92
C ALA A 24 3.64 7.21 -10.52
N GLN A 25 2.64 6.64 -9.84
CA GLN A 25 1.30 6.43 -10.42
C GLN A 25 0.22 7.37 -9.89
N SER A 26 0.37 7.86 -8.66
CA SER A 26 -0.58 8.78 -8.00
C SER A 26 -2.05 8.41 -8.24
N PRO A 27 -2.51 7.19 -7.87
CA PRO A 27 -3.92 6.85 -8.01
C PRO A 27 -4.77 7.65 -7.02
N ASP A 28 -6.04 7.88 -7.36
CA ASP A 28 -7.00 8.48 -6.44
C ASP A 28 -7.37 7.51 -5.30
N VAL A 29 -7.37 6.20 -5.57
CA VAL A 29 -7.61 5.15 -4.57
C VAL A 29 -6.71 3.95 -4.84
N LEU A 30 -6.06 3.42 -3.80
CA LEU A 30 -5.34 2.15 -3.81
C LEU A 30 -5.92 1.21 -2.75
N ALA A 31 -6.44 0.05 -3.16
CA ALA A 31 -6.84 -1.02 -2.25
C ALA A 31 -5.74 -2.09 -2.15
N LEU A 32 -5.32 -2.43 -0.93
CA LEU A 32 -4.29 -3.44 -0.66
C LEU A 32 -4.91 -4.74 -0.13
N GLN A 33 -4.41 -5.88 -0.60
CA GLN A 33 -4.80 -7.21 -0.09
C GLN A 33 -3.57 -7.97 0.42
N GLU A 34 -3.81 -8.94 1.31
CA GLU A 34 -2.74 -9.71 1.97
C GLU A 34 -1.66 -8.81 2.60
N THR A 35 -2.07 -7.77 3.33
CA THR A 35 -1.14 -6.92 4.08
C THR A 35 -0.34 -7.73 5.11
N LYS A 36 -0.95 -8.80 5.65
CA LYS A 36 -0.37 -9.69 6.68
C LYS A 36 0.11 -8.92 7.92
N LEU A 37 -0.58 -7.83 8.22
CA LEU A 37 -0.38 -7.00 9.40
C LEU A 37 -1.67 -6.98 10.21
N THR A 38 -1.54 -6.85 11.52
CA THR A 38 -2.65 -6.42 12.37
C THR A 38 -2.83 -4.91 12.21
N ASP A 39 -3.99 -4.40 12.63
CA ASP A 39 -4.32 -2.99 12.49
C ASP A 39 -3.31 -2.09 13.22
N GLU A 40 -2.82 -2.50 14.40
CA GLU A 40 -1.84 -1.71 15.17
C GLU A 40 -0.47 -1.63 14.49
N ARG A 41 -0.17 -2.55 13.58
CA ARG A 41 1.09 -2.60 12.83
C ARG A 41 0.98 -2.02 11.43
N PHE A 42 -0.20 -1.53 11.05
CA PHE A 42 -0.38 -0.91 9.74
C PHE A 42 0.42 0.40 9.65
N PRO A 43 1.18 0.64 8.57
CA PRO A 43 2.09 1.78 8.43
C PRO A 43 1.31 3.05 8.07
N HIS A 44 0.53 3.57 9.02
CA HIS A 44 -0.27 4.78 8.82
C HIS A 44 0.59 6.01 8.55
N ALA A 45 1.74 6.16 9.23
CA ALA A 45 2.60 7.34 9.09
C ALA A 45 3.25 7.46 7.70
N GLU A 46 3.41 6.33 7.01
CA GLU A 46 3.99 6.28 5.67
C GLU A 46 2.94 6.40 4.55
N LEU A 47 1.66 6.12 4.85
CA LEU A 47 0.58 6.03 3.85
C LEU A 47 -0.53 7.08 3.99
N LEU A 48 -0.61 7.80 5.11
CA LEU A 48 -1.62 8.83 5.41
C LEU A 48 -0.95 10.15 5.82
#